data_AF-K9CN77-F1
#
_entry.id   AF-K9CN77-F1
#
_cell.length_a   1.000
_cell.length_b   1.000
_cell.length_c   1.000
_cell.angle_alpha   90.00
_cell.angle_beta   90.00
_cell.angle_gamma   90.00
#
_symmetry.space_group_name_H-M   'P 1'
#
loop_
_entity.id
_entity.type
_entity.pdbx_description
1 polymer ?
#
loop_
_entity_poly.entity_id
_entity_poly.type
_entity_poly.pdbx_seq_one_letter_code
_entity_poly.pdbx_strand_id
1 'polypeptide(L)'
;MTKTDRQKVNETPGAADQRHFVHVYAVIRIKVEVDADDHRSAMEAADELLFAHGLPLRLTAASPTILDIDYADEITGYLVDEAGDTEFARSRSYGPDHEPEGARS
;
A
#
# COMPACT_ATOMS: atom_id res chain seq x y z
N MET A 1 68.88 15.40 -13.23
CA MET A 1 68.35 16.76 -12.99
C MET A 1 67.66 17.17 -14.28
N THR A 2 66.33 17.14 -14.38
CA THR A 2 65.40 18.07 -13.73
C THR A 2 64.08 17.39 -13.38
N LYS A 3 63.57 17.73 -12.19
CA LYS A 3 62.25 17.36 -11.68
C LYS A 3 61.21 18.23 -12.38
N THR A 4 60.17 17.62 -12.92
CA THR A 4 58.92 18.33 -13.20
C THR A 4 57.85 17.70 -12.32
N ASP A 5 57.75 18.25 -11.11
CA ASP A 5 56.56 18.16 -10.29
C ASP A 5 55.42 18.87 -11.03
N ARG A 6 54.41 18.12 -11.45
CA ARG A 6 53.07 18.65 -11.70
C ARG A 6 52.03 17.70 -11.13
N GLN A 7 51.60 18.11 -9.93
CA GLN A 7 50.21 18.09 -9.46
C GLN A 7 49.52 16.72 -9.45
N LYS A 8 49.53 16.10 -8.27
CA LYS A 8 48.44 15.18 -7.90
C LYS A 8 47.14 15.98 -8.01
N VAL A 9 46.34 15.63 -9.01
CA VAL A 9 44.93 15.98 -9.02
C VAL A 9 44.36 15.29 -7.79
N ASN A 10 44.06 16.07 -6.75
CA ASN A 10 43.18 15.59 -5.69
C ASN A 10 41.80 15.50 -6.33
N GLU A 11 41.54 14.39 -7.00
CA GLU A 11 40.18 13.93 -7.26
C GLU A 11 39.57 13.73 -5.87
N THR A 12 38.82 14.74 -5.43
CA THR A 12 37.79 14.48 -4.42
C THR A 12 36.91 13.42 -5.09
N PRO A 13 36.75 12.21 -4.51
CA PRO A 13 35.81 11.26 -5.07
C PRO A 13 34.48 12.00 -5.13
N GLY A 14 34.00 12.28 -6.35
CA GLY A 14 32.67 12.85 -6.53
C GLY A 14 31.75 11.99 -5.68
N ALA A 15 31.01 12.60 -4.76
CA ALA A 15 29.98 11.90 -3.99
C ALA A 15 29.11 11.23 -5.04
N ALA A 16 29.34 9.92 -5.23
CA ALA A 16 28.70 9.15 -6.28
C ALA A 16 27.21 9.34 -6.03
N ASP A 17 26.52 9.84 -7.07
CA ASP A 17 25.09 10.11 -7.10
C ASP A 17 24.37 9.04 -6.28
N GLN A 18 24.04 9.35 -5.02
CA GLN A 18 23.60 8.36 -4.04
C GLN A 18 22.11 8.13 -4.24
N ARG A 19 21.75 7.81 -5.48
CA ARG A 19 20.39 7.55 -5.90
C ARG A 19 19.99 6.21 -5.31
N HIS A 20 19.05 6.26 -4.38
CA HIS A 20 18.43 5.08 -3.80
C HIS A 20 17.08 4.84 -4.45
N PHE A 21 16.79 3.59 -4.77
CA PHE A 21 15.49 3.14 -5.22
C PHE A 21 14.82 2.41 -4.05
N VAL A 22 13.60 2.81 -3.71
CA VAL A 22 12.87 2.30 -2.54
C VAL A 22 11.51 1.83 -3.01
N HIS A 23 11.18 0.58 -2.68
CA HIS A 23 9.83 0.04 -2.85
C HIS A 23 9.06 0.25 -1.56
N VAL A 24 7.87 0.82 -1.66
CA VAL A 24 6.96 1.02 -0.54
C VAL A 24 5.72 0.19 -0.80
N TYR A 25 5.43 -0.75 0.09
CA TYR A 25 4.18 -1.50 0.10
C TYR A 25 3.20 -0.75 0.99
N ALA A 26 2.29 -0.02 0.35
CA ALA A 26 1.28 0.77 1.06
C ALA A 26 -0.04 0.01 1.11
N VAL A 27 -0.59 -0.18 2.31
CA VAL A 27 -1.95 -0.69 2.50
C VAL A 27 -2.93 0.48 2.36
N ILE A 28 -3.90 0.35 1.45
CA ILE A 28 -4.93 1.37 1.23
C ILE A 28 -6.26 0.83 1.77
N ARG A 29 -6.90 1.59 2.67
CA ARG A 29 -8.27 1.28 3.12
C ARG A 29 -9.27 1.86 2.12
N ILE A 30 -10.08 0.99 1.53
CA ILE A 30 -11.18 1.37 0.64
C ILE A 30 -12.49 1.12 1.38
N LYS A 31 -13.33 2.14 1.53
CA LYS A 31 -14.69 1.97 2.07
C LYS A 31 -15.66 1.85 0.90
N VAL A 32 -16.35 0.72 0.83
CA VAL A 32 -17.40 0.43 -0.16
C VAL A 32 -18.73 0.21 0.55
N GLU A 33 -19.82 0.45 -0.17
CA GLU A 33 -21.17 0.13 0.26
C GLU A 33 -21.64 -1.09 -0.54
N VAL A 34 -22.17 -2.10 0.16
CA VAL A 34 -22.67 -3.34 -0.42
C VAL A 34 -23.96 -3.75 0.29
N ASP A 35 -24.89 -4.35 -0.44
CA ASP A 35 -26.05 -5.01 0.14
C ASP A 35 -25.63 -6.41 0.63
N ALA A 36 -25.83 -6.70 1.91
CA ALA A 36 -25.45 -7.98 2.52
C ALA A 36 -26.26 -8.26 3.80
N ASP A 37 -26.45 -9.55 4.11
CA ASP A 37 -27.21 -9.99 5.28
C ASP A 37 -26.33 -10.08 6.55
N ASP A 38 -25.03 -10.30 6.38
CA ASP A 38 -24.06 -10.43 7.46
C ASP A 38 -22.65 -9.98 7.05
N HIS A 39 -21.70 -10.02 7.98
CA HIS A 39 -20.34 -9.57 7.73
C HIS A 39 -19.59 -10.44 6.72
N ARG A 40 -19.89 -11.75 6.64
CA ARG A 40 -19.20 -12.65 5.71
C ARG A 40 -19.64 -12.36 4.28
N SER A 41 -20.94 -12.32 4.04
CA SER A 41 -21.52 -11.94 2.75
C SER A 41 -21.14 -10.51 2.34
N ALA A 42 -20.99 -9.59 3.30
CA ALA A 42 -20.48 -8.25 3.03
C ALA A 42 -19.01 -8.24 2.53
N MET A 43 -18.13 -9.05 3.14
CA MET A 43 -16.75 -9.19 2.68
C MET A 43 -16.68 -9.83 1.29
N GLU A 44 -17.45 -10.89 1.05
CA GLU A 44 -17.52 -11.55 -0.26
C GLU A 44 -18.03 -10.60 -1.37
N ALA A 45 -19.07 -9.82 -1.10
CA ALA A 45 -19.58 -8.83 -2.04
C ALA A 45 -18.58 -7.69 -2.32
N ALA A 46 -17.83 -7.28 -1.30
CA ALA A 46 -16.76 -6.28 -1.46
C ALA A 46 -15.61 -6.83 -2.31
N ASP A 47 -15.24 -8.10 -2.14
CA ASP A 47 -14.22 -8.77 -2.96
C ASP A 47 -14.65 -8.84 -4.43
N GLU A 48 -15.90 -9.22 -4.69
CA GLU A 48 -16.45 -9.26 -6.04
C GLU A 48 -16.43 -7.88 -6.70
N LEU A 49 -16.87 -6.84 -5.98
CA LEU A 49 -16.90 -5.46 -6.47
C LEU A 49 -15.51 -4.92 -6.83
N LEU A 50 -14.50 -5.23 -6.03
CA LEU A 50 -13.16 -4.66 -6.18
C LEU A 50 -12.26 -5.48 -7.11
N PHE A 51 -12.39 -6.80 -7.16
CA PHE A 51 -11.37 -7.64 -7.79
C PHE A 51 -11.87 -8.48 -8.97
N ALA A 52 -13.17 -8.79 -9.08
CA ALA A 52 -13.68 -9.69 -10.12
C ALA A 52 -13.48 -9.15 -11.56
N HIS A 53 -13.40 -7.83 -11.71
CA HIS A 53 -13.26 -7.15 -13.00
C HIS A 53 -12.02 -6.26 -13.09
N GLY A 54 -11.06 -6.48 -12.19
CA GLY A 54 -9.90 -5.60 -12.00
C GLY A 54 -10.24 -4.40 -11.12
N LEU A 55 -9.25 -3.93 -10.36
CA LEU A 55 -9.44 -2.87 -9.37
C LEU A 55 -9.98 -1.59 -10.02
N PRO A 56 -11.17 -1.08 -9.65
CA PRO A 56 -11.80 0.06 -10.31
C PRO A 56 -11.17 1.41 -9.92
N LEU A 57 -10.00 1.40 -9.29
CA LEU A 57 -9.32 2.58 -8.78
C LEU A 57 -8.13 2.96 -9.68
N ARG A 58 -7.96 4.26 -9.93
CA ARG A 58 -6.76 4.80 -10.55
C ARG A 58 -5.94 5.56 -9.52
N LEU A 59 -4.75 5.05 -9.17
CA LEU A 59 -3.77 5.85 -8.43
C LEU A 59 -3.10 6.81 -9.40
N THR A 60 -2.98 8.06 -8.97
CA THR A 60 -2.26 9.08 -9.73
C THR A 60 -1.08 9.55 -8.91
N ALA A 61 0.12 9.42 -9.46
CA ALA A 61 1.33 9.95 -8.85
C ALA A 61 1.26 11.48 -8.74
N ALA A 62 1.28 12.01 -7.53
CA ALA A 62 1.29 13.44 -7.29
C ALA A 62 2.68 14.08 -7.50
N SER A 63 3.75 13.27 -7.59
CA SER A 63 5.12 13.73 -7.77
C SER A 63 5.77 13.06 -8.99
N PRO A 64 6.49 13.81 -9.84
CA PRO A 64 7.26 13.24 -10.95
C PRO A 64 8.44 12.36 -10.49
N THR A 65 8.75 12.37 -9.19
CA THR A 65 9.76 11.47 -8.58
C THR A 65 9.21 10.07 -8.30
N ILE A 66 7.89 9.88 -8.37
CA ILE A 66 7.27 8.56 -8.25
C ILE A 66 7.27 7.96 -9.65
N LEU A 67 8.12 6.97 -9.83
CA LEU A 67 8.41 6.38 -11.14
C LEU A 67 7.39 5.31 -11.55
N ASP A 68 6.77 4.67 -10.56
CA ASP A 68 5.76 3.64 -10.74
C ASP A 68 4.88 3.57 -9.48
N ILE A 69 3.61 3.22 -9.64
CA ILE A 69 2.68 2.98 -8.55
C ILE A 69 1.88 1.74 -8.91
N ASP A 70 2.05 0.70 -8.11
CA ASP A 70 1.25 -0.50 -8.18
C ASP A 70 0.68 -0.81 -6.79
N TYR A 71 -0.47 -1.49 -6.78
CA TYR A 71 -1.05 -1.99 -5.54
C TYR A 71 -0.30 -3.25 -5.10
N ALA A 72 -0.16 -3.45 -3.79
CA ALA A 72 0.14 -4.79 -3.31
C ALA A 72 -1.12 -5.63 -3.55
N ASP A 73 -1.03 -6.68 -4.35
CA ASP A 73 -2.11 -7.65 -4.62
C ASP A 73 -2.50 -8.48 -3.37
N GLU A 74 -2.24 -7.98 -2.16
CA GLU A 74 -2.44 -8.67 -0.90
C GLU A 74 -3.53 -7.98 -0.08
N ILE A 75 -4.62 -8.72 0.19
CA ILE A 75 -5.57 -8.34 1.23
C ILE A 75 -4.95 -8.71 2.57
N THR A 76 -4.66 -7.71 3.39
CA THR A 76 -4.05 -7.92 4.72
C THR A 76 -5.10 -8.07 5.84
N GLY A 77 -6.34 -7.70 5.56
CA GLY A 77 -7.49 -7.82 6.48
C GLY A 77 -8.65 -6.92 6.06
N TYR A 78 -9.77 -7.05 6.75
CA TYR A 78 -10.98 -6.27 6.54
C TYR A 78 -11.37 -5.54 7.81
N LEU A 79 -12.06 -4.41 7.66
CA LEU A 79 -12.72 -3.72 8.76
C LEU A 79 -14.16 -3.44 8.33
N VAL A 80 -15.10 -4.16 8.94
CA VAL A 80 -16.52 -4.08 8.61
C VAL A 80 -17.20 -3.13 9.59
N ASP A 81 -17.86 -2.11 9.05
CA ASP A 81 -18.73 -1.18 9.79
C ASP A 81 -20.19 -1.65 9.67
N GLU A 82 -20.93 -1.72 10.76
CA GLU A 82 -22.36 -2.06 10.70
C GLU A 82 -23.17 -0.93 10.05
N ALA A 83 -24.27 -1.28 9.37
CA ALA A 83 -25.18 -0.29 8.80
C ALA A 83 -25.66 0.71 9.87
N GLY A 84 -25.51 2.01 9.56
CA GLY A 84 -25.85 3.10 10.47
C GLY A 84 -24.81 3.36 11.58
N ASP A 85 -23.68 2.66 11.63
CA ASP A 85 -22.56 2.95 12.53
C ASP A 85 -21.68 4.08 11.99
N THR A 86 -22.19 5.30 12.02
CA THR A 86 -21.47 6.48 11.47
C THR A 86 -20.24 6.88 12.27
N GLU A 87 -20.15 6.44 13.52
CA GLU A 87 -19.03 6.73 14.43
C GLU A 87 -18.02 5.59 14.52
N PHE A 88 -18.18 4.51 13.75
CA PHE A 88 -17.29 3.34 13.76
C PHE A 88 -17.19 2.65 15.13
N ALA A 89 -18.22 2.79 15.97
CA ALA A 89 -18.21 2.30 17.35
C ALA A 89 -18.42 0.78 17.44
N ARG A 90 -18.92 0.17 16.37
CA ARG A 90 -19.23 -1.26 16.24
C ARG A 90 -18.43 -1.92 15.12
N SER A 91 -17.39 -1.25 14.61
CA SER A 91 -16.53 -1.83 13.58
C SER A 91 -15.83 -3.09 14.08
N ARG A 92 -15.70 -4.10 13.21
CA ARG A 92 -15.03 -5.35 13.53
C ARG A 92 -13.97 -5.70 12.49
N SER A 93 -12.77 -6.03 12.97
CA SER A 93 -11.66 -6.46 12.12
C SER A 93 -11.71 -7.95 11.80
N TYR A 94 -11.29 -8.30 10.59
CA TYR A 94 -11.20 -9.66 10.10
C TYR A 94 -9.87 -9.88 9.39
N GLY A 95 -9.34 -11.10 9.47
CA GLY A 95 -8.18 -11.52 8.71
C GLY A 95 -8.49 -11.77 7.23
N PRO A 96 -7.47 -12.06 6.40
CA PRO A 96 -7.64 -12.34 4.96
C PRO A 96 -8.48 -13.60 4.67
N ASP A 97 -8.66 -14.47 5.66
CA ASP A 97 -9.50 -15.67 5.64
C ASP A 97 -10.96 -15.40 6.06
N HIS A 98 -11.34 -14.12 6.18
CA HIS A 98 -12.65 -13.67 6.63
C HIS A 98 -13.00 -14.08 8.08
N GLU A 99 -12.00 -14.44 8.88
CA GLU A 99 -12.18 -14.78 10.30
C GLU A 99 -11.98 -13.56 11.21
N PRO A 100 -12.77 -13.41 12.30
CA PRO A 100 -12.62 -12.27 13.21
C PRO A 100 -11.23 -12.20 13.84
N GLU A 101 -10.59 -11.03 13.77
CA GLU A 101 -9.35 -10.81 14.50
C GLU A 101 -9.62 -10.82 16.02
N GLY A 102 -8.75 -11.51 16.77
CA GLY A 102 -8.89 -11.63 18.22
C GLY A 102 -9.73 -12.83 18.70
N ALA A 103 -10.24 -13.68 17.80
CA ALA A 103 -10.80 -14.99 18.16
C ALA A 103 -9.72 -16.07 18.40
N ARG A 104 -8.61 -15.71 19.08
CA ARG A 104 -7.62 -16.68 19.57
C ARG A 104 -7.93 -16.98 21.03
N SER A 105 -8.61 -18.09 21.28
CA SER A 105 -8.64 -18.80 22.57
C SER A 105 -7.36 -19.60 22.76
#